data_AF-A0A6L5K3E5-F1
#
_entry.id   AF-A0A6L5K3E5-F1
#
_cell.length_a   1.000
_cell.length_b   1.000
_cell.length_c   1.000
_cell.angle_alpha   90.00
_cell.angle_beta   90.00
_cell.angle_gamma   90.00
#
_symmetry.space_group_name_H-M   'P 1'
#
loop_
_entity.id
_entity.type
_entity.pdbx_description
1 polymer ?
#
loop_
_entity_poly.entity_id
_entity_poly.type
_entity_poly.pdbx_seq_one_letter_code
_entity_poly.pdbx_strand_id
1 'polypeptide(L)'
;MKKELLPGWALMLAIGTAALLLSKLVVIGGRNPLEAAALAILLGILLRNIGLVPKICHPGIKAFEKILILGIVLIGASFDFKTIGSQGIKMLVIILTTMSVSFFVIYFLGKMFKLPIPLAMLLSVGTTICGGSAIAVTAPLIKAKEEETSYAIGTIALWGLIAI
;
A
#
# COMPACT_ATOMS: atom_id res chain seq x y z
N MET A 1 17.75 18.61 13.33
CA MET A 1 16.76 17.52 13.16
C MET A 1 15.65 17.79 12.13
N LYS A 2 15.12 19.01 11.93
CA LYS A 2 14.04 19.28 10.93
C LYS A 2 14.47 19.43 9.46
N LYS A 3 15.69 19.88 9.17
CA LYS A 3 16.15 20.19 7.79
C LYS A 3 16.39 18.95 6.90
N GLU A 4 16.62 17.77 7.47
CA GLU A 4 16.94 16.55 6.72
C GLU A 4 15.70 15.76 6.27
N LEU A 5 14.51 16.07 6.81
CA LEU A 5 13.25 15.39 6.47
C LEU A 5 12.51 16.06 5.30
N LEU A 6 12.63 17.38 5.21
CA LEU A 6 12.04 18.23 4.17
C LEU A 6 12.29 17.75 2.73
N PRO A 7 13.52 17.38 2.31
CA PRO A 7 13.76 16.97 0.92
C PRO A 7 13.02 15.68 0.55
N GLY A 8 12.87 14.73 1.49
CA GLY A 8 12.13 13.50 1.26
C GLY A 8 10.62 13.73 1.10
N TRP A 9 10.04 14.60 1.94
CA TRP A 9 8.60 14.93 1.85
C TRP A 9 8.27 15.75 0.60
N ALA A 10 9.15 16.69 0.22
CA ALA A 10 8.99 17.46 -1.01
C ALA A 10 9.03 16.53 -2.24
N LEU A 11 9.93 15.55 -2.26
CA LEU A 11 10.00 14.55 -3.33
C LEU A 11 8.75 13.68 -3.39
N MET A 12 8.26 13.18 -2.25
CA MET A 12 7.01 12.40 -2.18
C MET A 12 5.81 13.21 -2.67
N LEU A 13 5.71 14.48 -2.29
CA LEU A 13 4.67 15.39 -2.77
C LEU A 13 4.80 15.63 -4.28
N ALA A 14 6.00 15.86 -4.80
CA ALA A 14 6.22 16.07 -6.23
C ALA A 14 5.82 14.84 -7.06
N ILE A 15 6.18 13.64 -6.61
CA ILE A 15 5.79 12.39 -7.29
C ILE A 15 4.27 12.18 -7.20
N GLY A 16 3.67 12.41 -6.03
CA GLY A 16 2.22 12.27 -5.84
C GLY A 16 1.42 13.26 -6.68
N THR A 17 1.82 14.53 -6.73
CA THR A 17 1.16 15.55 -7.56
C THR A 17 1.36 15.26 -9.04
N ALA A 18 2.56 14.85 -9.46
CA ALA A 18 2.80 14.43 -10.84
C ALA A 18 1.93 13.23 -11.24
N ALA A 19 1.79 12.22 -10.37
CA ALA A 19 0.94 11.06 -10.61
C ALA A 19 -0.55 11.45 -10.67
N LEU A 20 -1.02 12.35 -9.81
CA LEU A 20 -2.39 12.87 -9.85
C LEU A 20 -2.67 13.68 -11.12
N LEU A 21 -1.72 14.53 -11.53
CA LEU A 21 -1.80 15.32 -12.76
C LEU A 21 -1.81 14.43 -14.00
N LEU A 22 -0.93 13.42 -14.06
CA LEU A 22 -0.92 12.43 -15.14
C LEU A 22 -2.21 11.61 -15.17
N SER A 23 -2.70 11.15 -14.01
CA SER A 23 -3.97 10.41 -13.90
C SER A 23 -5.17 11.24 -14.36
N LYS A 24 -5.13 12.57 -14.19
CA LYS A 24 -6.14 13.50 -14.73
C LYS A 24 -5.96 13.83 -16.22
N LEU A 25 -4.73 13.85 -16.74
CA LEU A 25 -4.45 14.16 -18.16
C LEU A 25 -4.67 12.95 -19.08
N VAL A 26 -4.40 11.73 -18.61
CA VAL A 26 -4.57 10.49 -19.38
C VAL A 26 -6.04 10.04 -19.26
N VAL A 27 -6.92 10.78 -19.95
CA VAL A 27 -8.31 10.36 -20.18
C VAL A 27 -8.37 9.69 -21.54
N ILE A 28 -8.28 8.36 -21.56
CA ILE A 28 -8.50 7.56 -22.77
C ILE A 28 -9.95 7.08 -22.73
N GLY A 29 -10.82 7.69 -23.55
CA GLY A 29 -12.19 7.20 -23.75
C GLY A 29 -13.21 7.49 -22.63
N GLY A 30 -13.03 8.52 -21.80
CA GLY A 30 -14.05 8.97 -20.84
C GLY A 30 -14.13 8.19 -19.52
N ARG A 31 -13.16 7.30 -19.25
CA ARG A 31 -12.93 6.69 -17.93
C ARG A 31 -11.51 7.02 -17.50
N ASN A 32 -11.30 7.25 -16.19
CA ASN A 32 -9.98 7.37 -15.58
C ASN A 32 -9.46 5.95 -15.30
N PRO A 33 -8.65 5.33 -16.17
CA PRO A 33 -8.25 3.93 -16.04
C PRO A 33 -6.99 3.77 -15.19
N LEU A 34 -6.60 4.81 -14.45
CA LEU A 34 -5.33 4.88 -13.76
C LEU A 34 -5.57 5.39 -12.35
N GLU A 35 -5.62 4.46 -11.39
CA GLU A 35 -5.61 4.80 -9.99
C GLU A 35 -4.30 5.56 -9.68
N ALA A 36 -4.43 6.80 -9.18
CA ALA A 36 -3.28 7.67 -8.95
C ALA A 36 -2.25 7.04 -7.98
N ALA A 37 -2.70 6.17 -7.07
CA ALA A 37 -1.85 5.43 -6.16
C ALA A 37 -0.95 4.42 -6.88
N ALA A 38 -1.49 3.61 -7.80
CA ALA A 38 -0.72 2.66 -8.59
C ALA A 38 0.32 3.38 -9.47
N LEU A 39 -0.09 4.49 -10.10
CA LEU A 39 0.82 5.29 -10.94
C LEU A 39 1.94 5.96 -10.13
N ALA A 40 1.62 6.45 -8.92
CA ALA A 40 2.62 7.02 -8.02
C ALA A 40 3.66 5.98 -7.57
N ILE A 41 3.22 4.74 -7.29
CA ILE A 41 4.12 3.63 -6.96
C ILE A 41 5.03 3.31 -8.16
N LEU A 42 4.46 3.23 -9.36
CA LEU A 42 5.21 2.93 -10.58
C LEU A 42 6.28 4.00 -10.87
N LEU A 43 5.90 5.29 -10.81
CA LEU A 43 6.82 6.41 -10.97
C LEU A 43 7.89 6.43 -9.88
N GLY A 44 7.53 6.14 -8.63
CA GLY A 44 8.47 6.05 -7.52
C GLY A 44 9.51 4.95 -7.71
N ILE A 45 9.10 3.76 -8.19
CA ILE A 45 9.99 2.66 -8.53
C ILE A 45 10.92 3.06 -9.68
N LEU A 46 10.38 3.67 -10.74
CA LEU A 46 11.14 4.06 -11.92
C LEU A 46 12.20 5.13 -11.59
N LEU A 47 11.83 6.16 -10.82
CA LEU A 47 12.75 7.21 -10.38
C LEU A 47 13.85 6.66 -9.47
N ARG A 48 13.53 5.69 -8.61
CA ARG A 48 14.53 5.02 -7.77
C ARG A 48 15.47 4.15 -8.60
N ASN A 49 14.97 3.47 -9.62
CA ASN A 49 15.77 2.64 -10.52
C ASN A 49 16.74 3.45 -11.39
N ILE A 50 16.34 4.65 -11.82
CA ILE A 50 17.19 5.59 -12.58
C ILE A 50 18.26 6.25 -11.67
N GLY A 51 18.21 6.03 -10.35
CA GLY A 51 19.15 6.64 -9.41
C GLY A 51 18.88 8.12 -9.15
N LEU A 52 17.71 8.63 -9.56
CA LEU A 52 17.34 10.03 -9.42
C LEU A 52 16.89 10.40 -7.99
N VAL A 53 16.82 9.43 -7.09
CA VAL A 53 16.48 9.62 -5.68
C VAL A 53 17.77 9.83 -4.87
N PRO A 54 18.10 11.06 -4.47
CA PRO A 54 19.31 11.32 -3.71
C PRO A 54 19.23 10.68 -2.31
N LYS A 55 20.38 10.21 -1.80
CA LYS A 55 20.50 9.56 -0.47
C LYS A 55 19.95 10.41 0.68
N ILE A 56 19.94 11.74 0.51
CA ILE A 56 19.43 12.70 1.48
C ILE A 56 17.90 12.61 1.70
N CYS A 57 17.16 11.99 0.76
CA CYS A 57 15.71 11.82 0.85
C CYS A 57 15.28 10.57 1.64
N HIS A 58 16.17 9.58 1.80
CA HIS A 58 15.89 8.34 2.54
C HIS A 58 15.37 8.55 3.97
N PRO A 59 15.97 9.43 4.81
CA PRO A 59 15.47 9.64 6.17
C PRO A 59 14.06 10.25 6.19
N GLY A 60 13.74 11.15 5.25
CA GLY A 60 12.41 11.73 5.07
C GLY A 60 11.34 10.70 4.67
N ILE A 61 11.69 9.83 3.72
CA ILE A 61 10.81 8.75 3.24
C ILE A 61 10.50 7.76 4.37
N LYS A 62 11.52 7.32 5.12
CA LYS A 62 11.34 6.37 6.22
C LYS A 62 10.55 6.95 7.40
N ALA A 63 10.70 8.25 7.66
CA ALA A 63 9.92 8.92 8.71
C ALA A 63 8.42 9.00 8.38
N PHE A 64 8.04 8.92 7.10
CA PHE A 64 6.65 9.00 6.66
C PHE A 64 5.82 7.77 7.06
N GLU A 65 6.46 6.64 7.33
CA GLU A 65 5.81 5.42 7.83
C GLU A 65 5.00 5.70 9.11
N LYS A 66 5.55 6.52 10.02
CA LYS A 66 4.86 6.91 11.26
C LYS A 66 3.63 7.77 11.01
N ILE A 67 3.72 8.68 10.03
CA ILE A 67 2.58 9.50 9.59
C ILE A 67 1.49 8.61 8.98
N LEU A 68 1.88 7.61 8.19
CA LEU A 68 0.93 6.68 7.56
C LEU A 68 0.14 5.89 8.63
N ILE A 69 0.84 5.39 9.64
CA ILE A 69 0.22 4.67 10.78
C ILE A 69 -0.77 5.60 11.52
N LEU A 70 -0.39 6.86 11.75
CA LEU A 70 -1.29 7.85 12.36
C LEU A 70 -2.55 8.06 11.51
N GLY A 71 -2.41 8.12 10.18
CA GLY A 71 -3.53 8.20 9.25
C GLY A 71 -4.48 7.00 9.36
N ILE A 72 -3.95 5.78 9.44
CA ILE A 72 -4.76 4.56 9.62
C ILE A 72 -5.53 4.59 10.95
N VAL A 73 -4.90 5.05 12.03
CA VAL A 73 -5.56 5.21 13.34
C VAL A 73 -6.70 6.23 13.28
N LEU A 74 -6.49 7.36 12.59
CA LEU A 74 -7.52 8.39 12.40
C LEU A 74 -8.69 7.92 11.52
N ILE A 75 -8.41 7.10 10.50
CA ILE A 75 -9.45 6.46 9.67
C ILE A 75 -10.30 5.53 10.55
N GLY A 76 -9.66 4.74 11.42
CA GLY A 76 -10.37 3.91 12.40
C GLY A 76 -11.20 4.72 13.39
N ALA A 77 -10.69 5.86 13.87
CA ALA A 77 -11.41 6.77 14.76
C ALA A 77 -12.61 7.47 14.10
N SER A 78 -12.65 7.53 12.77
CA SER A 78 -13.75 8.15 12.01
C SER A 78 -14.97 7.23 11.87
N PHE A 79 -14.89 5.97 12.31
CA PHE A 79 -16.03 5.05 12.28
C PHE A 79 -17.13 5.47 13.25
N ASP A 80 -18.36 5.55 12.76
CA ASP A 80 -19.53 5.91 13.56
C ASP A 80 -19.89 4.78 14.55
N PHE A 81 -19.58 4.99 15.82
CA PHE A 81 -19.86 4.02 16.90
C PHE A 81 -21.36 3.69 17.05
N LYS A 82 -22.25 4.58 16.61
CA LYS A 82 -23.71 4.41 16.70
C LYS A 82 -24.22 3.35 15.71
N THR A 83 -23.60 3.30 14.53
CA THR A 83 -23.86 2.28 13.50
C THR A 83 -23.31 0.90 13.90
N ILE A 84 -22.21 0.88 14.67
CA ILE A 84 -21.61 -0.35 15.19
C ILE A 84 -22.50 -1.00 16.28
N GLY A 85 -23.22 -0.22 17.10
CA GLY A 85 -24.05 -0.76 18.18
C GLY A 85 -25.27 -1.58 17.73
N SER A 86 -25.89 -1.26 16.58
CA SER A 86 -27.11 -1.92 16.12
C SER A 86 -26.87 -2.98 15.03
N GLN A 87 -25.85 -2.81 14.20
CA GLN A 87 -25.51 -3.75 13.11
C GLN A 87 -24.03 -4.17 13.09
N GLY A 88 -23.20 -3.63 13.97
CA GLY A 88 -21.75 -3.82 13.93
C GLY A 88 -21.34 -5.27 14.15
N ILE A 89 -22.03 -6.05 14.99
CA ILE A 89 -21.69 -7.47 15.20
C ILE A 89 -21.86 -8.27 13.90
N LYS A 90 -22.94 -8.05 13.15
CA LYS A 90 -23.17 -8.75 11.88
C LYS A 90 -22.12 -8.36 10.84
N MET A 91 -21.82 -7.06 10.71
CA MET A 91 -20.77 -6.57 9.81
C MET A 91 -19.38 -7.10 10.20
N LEU A 92 -19.06 -7.12 11.49
CA LEU A 92 -17.80 -7.61 12.03
C LEU A 92 -17.61 -9.09 11.67
N VAL A 93 -18.64 -9.91 11.87
CA VAL A 93 -18.59 -11.34 11.52
C VAL A 93 -18.36 -11.54 10.02
N ILE A 94 -19.05 -10.77 9.17
CA ILE A 94 -18.88 -10.85 7.72
C ILE A 94 -17.45 -10.46 7.32
N ILE A 95 -16.94 -9.33 7.82
CA ILE A 95 -15.58 -8.85 7.53
C ILE A 95 -14.55 -9.88 7.99
N LEU A 96 -14.64 -10.35 9.24
CA LEU A 96 -13.73 -11.37 9.78
C LEU A 96 -13.74 -12.65 8.96
N THR A 97 -14.93 -13.12 8.57
CA THR A 97 -15.08 -14.36 7.81
C THR A 97 -14.48 -14.19 6.41
N THR A 98 -14.88 -13.14 5.68
CA THR A 98 -14.38 -12.90 4.32
C THR A 98 -12.88 -12.62 4.30
N MET A 99 -12.36 -11.86 5.24
CA MET A 99 -10.92 -11.61 5.38
C MET A 99 -10.16 -12.89 5.69
N SER A 100 -10.64 -13.70 6.65
CA SER A 100 -9.99 -14.96 7.02
C SER A 100 -9.98 -15.93 5.84
N VAL A 101 -11.12 -16.12 5.18
CA VAL A 101 -11.22 -17.01 4.00
C VAL A 101 -10.29 -16.53 2.90
N SER A 102 -10.32 -15.25 2.53
CA SER A 102 -9.46 -14.71 1.48
C SER A 102 -7.98 -14.82 1.84
N PHE A 103 -7.63 -14.57 3.10
CA PHE A 103 -6.25 -14.68 3.58
C PHE A 103 -5.74 -16.11 3.47
N PHE A 104 -6.51 -17.09 3.95
CA PHE A 104 -6.12 -18.50 3.87
C PHE A 104 -6.03 -18.97 2.43
N VAL A 105 -6.96 -18.58 1.56
CA VAL A 105 -6.94 -18.95 0.13
C VAL A 105 -5.66 -18.46 -0.53
N ILE A 106 -5.33 -17.16 -0.37
CA ILE A 106 -4.13 -16.57 -0.99
C ILE A 106 -2.86 -17.17 -0.39
N TYR A 107 -2.82 -17.38 0.92
CA TYR A 107 -1.67 -17.97 1.60
C TYR A 107 -1.41 -19.41 1.13
N PHE A 108 -2.47 -20.22 1.02
CA PHE A 108 -2.35 -21.61 0.57
C PHE A 108 -1.98 -21.69 -0.91
N LEU A 109 -2.51 -20.80 -1.75
CA LEU A 109 -2.06 -20.64 -3.13
C LEU A 109 -0.57 -20.29 -3.17
N GLY A 110 -0.12 -19.28 -2.42
CA GLY A 110 1.29 -18.90 -2.33
C GLY A 110 2.18 -20.08 -1.94
N LYS A 111 1.74 -20.89 -0.96
CA LYS A 111 2.45 -22.11 -0.56
C LYS A 111 2.47 -23.17 -1.66
N MET A 112 1.37 -23.36 -2.39
CA MET A 112 1.28 -24.29 -3.52
C MET A 112 2.22 -23.91 -4.67
N PHE A 113 2.35 -22.61 -4.94
CA PHE A 113 3.31 -22.05 -5.89
C PHE A 113 4.76 -22.00 -5.36
N LYS A 114 5.03 -22.54 -4.16
CA LYS A 114 6.34 -22.59 -3.51
C LYS A 114 6.96 -21.20 -3.27
N LEU A 115 6.14 -20.18 -3.04
CA LEU A 115 6.63 -18.85 -2.64
C LEU A 115 7.29 -18.93 -1.26
N PRO A 116 8.30 -18.07 -1.00
CA PRO A 116 8.84 -17.91 0.34
C PRO A 116 7.73 -17.41 1.28
N ILE A 117 7.72 -17.94 2.50
CA ILE A 117 6.69 -17.68 3.53
C ILE A 117 6.45 -16.17 3.76
N PRO A 118 7.48 -15.31 3.87
CA PRO A 118 7.27 -13.88 4.09
C PRO A 118 6.52 -13.24 2.92
N LEU A 119 6.91 -13.55 1.67
CA LEU A 119 6.25 -13.01 0.48
C LEU A 119 4.79 -13.47 0.36
N ALA A 120 4.51 -14.75 0.63
CA ALA A 120 3.14 -15.27 0.64
C ALA A 120 2.28 -14.57 1.71
N MET A 121 2.82 -14.32 2.91
CA MET A 121 2.12 -13.53 3.93
C MET A 121 1.89 -12.09 3.49
N LEU A 122 2.90 -11.41 2.95
CA LEU A 122 2.77 -10.02 2.48
C LEU A 122 1.70 -9.88 1.40
N LEU A 123 1.65 -10.80 0.43
CA LEU A 123 0.60 -10.80 -0.59
C LEU A 123 -0.78 -11.07 0.01
N SER A 124 -0.89 -12.00 0.96
CA SER A 124 -2.16 -12.34 1.62
C SER A 124 -2.69 -11.16 2.43
N VAL A 125 -1.85 -10.55 3.27
CA VAL A 125 -2.19 -9.35 4.06
C VAL A 125 -2.52 -8.18 3.15
N GLY A 126 -1.66 -7.91 2.16
CA GLY A 126 -1.81 -6.78 1.25
C GLY A 126 -3.12 -6.87 0.46
N THR A 127 -3.45 -8.04 -0.07
CA THR A 127 -4.65 -8.20 -0.92
C THR A 127 -5.95 -8.18 -0.12
N THR A 128 -5.93 -8.60 1.15
CA THR A 128 -7.17 -8.73 1.96
C THR A 128 -7.51 -7.51 2.80
N ILE A 129 -6.53 -6.69 3.18
CA ILE A 129 -6.74 -5.56 4.09
C ILE A 129 -6.86 -4.25 3.31
N CYS A 130 -5.73 -3.64 2.94
CA CYS A 130 -5.70 -2.30 2.33
C CYS A 130 -4.52 -2.11 1.36
N GLY A 131 -3.95 -3.18 0.81
CA GLY A 131 -2.87 -3.10 -0.16
C GLY A 131 -1.50 -2.77 0.45
N GLY A 132 -0.81 -1.80 -0.16
CA GLY A 132 0.58 -1.45 0.18
C GLY A 132 0.80 -0.93 1.59
N SER A 133 -0.20 -0.28 2.20
CA SER A 133 -0.13 0.18 3.60
C SER A 133 -0.07 -0.98 4.59
N ALA A 134 -0.83 -2.04 4.32
CA ALA A 134 -0.81 -3.25 5.13
C ALA A 134 0.52 -4.00 5.00
N ILE A 135 1.12 -4.02 3.79
CA ILE A 135 2.47 -4.56 3.56
C ILE A 135 3.52 -3.76 4.33
N ALA A 136 3.48 -2.43 4.27
CA ALA A 136 4.45 -1.58 4.95
C ALA A 136 4.49 -1.81 6.47
N VAL A 137 3.32 -2.04 7.09
CA VAL A 137 3.22 -2.32 8.52
C VAL A 137 3.64 -3.76 8.85
N THR A 138 3.29 -4.73 8.02
CA THR A 138 3.55 -6.15 8.30
C THR A 138 4.96 -6.62 7.95
N ALA A 139 5.63 -5.99 6.97
CA ALA A 139 7.00 -6.30 6.59
C ALA A 139 8.00 -6.27 7.77
N PRO A 140 8.06 -5.24 8.62
CA PRO A 140 8.96 -5.22 9.78
C PRO A 140 8.56 -6.23 10.88
N LEU A 141 7.26 -6.55 11.02
CA LEU A 141 6.76 -7.50 12.01
C LEU A 141 7.22 -8.94 11.72
N ILE A 142 7.19 -9.34 10.45
CA ILE A 142 7.60 -10.68 10.00
C ILE A 142 9.07 -10.74 9.56
N LYS A 143 9.82 -9.65 9.70
CA LYS A 143 11.22 -9.49 9.24
C LYS A 143 11.40 -9.87 7.76
N ALA A 144 10.46 -9.44 6.91
CA ALA A 144 10.55 -9.65 5.47
C ALA A 144 11.76 -8.91 4.89
N LYS A 145 12.38 -9.49 3.85
CA LYS A 145 13.47 -8.81 3.13
C LYS A 145 12.91 -7.62 2.34
N GLU A 146 13.74 -6.60 2.10
CA GLU A 146 13.36 -5.45 1.27
C GLU A 146 12.95 -5.89 -0.15
N GLU A 147 13.59 -6.93 -0.68
CA GLU A 147 13.26 -7.57 -1.96
C GLU A 147 11.83 -8.13 -1.95
N GLU A 148 11.45 -8.91 -0.94
CA GLU A 148 10.12 -9.51 -0.81
C GLU A 148 9.03 -8.45 -0.66
N THR A 149 9.33 -7.40 0.12
CA THR A 149 8.43 -6.26 0.33
C THR A 149 8.20 -5.49 -0.98
N SER A 150 9.28 -5.24 -1.72
CA SER A 150 9.22 -4.55 -3.01
C SER A 150 8.45 -5.37 -4.06
N TYR A 151 8.68 -6.68 -4.10
CA TYR A 151 7.95 -7.60 -4.97
C TYR A 151 6.46 -7.63 -4.65
N ALA A 152 6.09 -7.71 -3.37
CA ALA A 152 4.69 -7.73 -2.95
C ALA A 152 3.97 -6.42 -3.32
N ILE A 153 4.57 -5.26 -3.02
CA ILE A 153 4.01 -3.95 -3.37
C ILE A 153 3.87 -3.80 -4.89
N GLY A 154 4.90 -4.19 -5.64
CA GLY A 154 4.87 -4.13 -7.11
C GLY A 154 3.78 -5.01 -7.71
N THR A 155 3.65 -6.25 -7.23
CA THR A 155 2.62 -7.19 -7.73
C THR A 155 1.21 -6.69 -7.47
N ILE A 156 0.94 -6.16 -6.27
CA ILE A 156 -0.39 -5.63 -5.93
C ILE A 156 -0.68 -4.36 -6.74
N ALA A 157 0.30 -3.47 -6.92
CA ALA A 157 0.12 -2.27 -7.74
C ALA A 157 -0.17 -2.61 -9.21
N LEU A 158 0.53 -3.60 -9.76
CA LEU A 158 0.26 -4.11 -11.11
C LEU A 158 -1.14 -4.70 -11.22
N TRP A 159 -1.56 -5.50 -10.24
CA TRP A 159 -2.91 -6.07 -10.22
C TRP A 159 -4.00 -5.00 -10.12
N GLY A 160 -3.79 -3.98 -9.28
CA GLY A 160 -4.68 -2.82 -9.17
C GLY A 160 -4.81 -2.04 -10.48
N LEU A 161 -3.71 -1.92 -11.23
CA LEU A 161 -3.72 -1.29 -12.56
C LEU A 161 -4.49 -2.12 -13.60
N ILE A 162 -4.41 -3.45 -13.54
CA ILE A 162 -5.08 -4.36 -14.48
C ILE A 162 -6.57 -4.51 -14.18
N ALA A 163 -6.94 -4.45 -12.89
CA ALA A 163 -8.32 -4.66 -12.45
C ALA A 163 -9.26 -3.47 -12.76
N ILE A 164 -8.71 -2.29 -13.07
CA ILE A 164 -9.44 -1.06 -13.37
C ILE A 164 -9.63 -0.87 -14.88
#